data_AF-A0A918K0A7-F1
#
_entry.id   AF-A0A918K0A7-F1
#
_cell.length_a   1.000
_cell.length_b   1.000
_cell.length_c   1.000
_cell.angle_alpha   90.00
_cell.angle_beta   90.00
_cell.angle_gamma   90.00
#
_symmetry.space_group_name_H-M   'P 1'
#
loop_
_entity.id
_entity.type
_entity.pdbx_description
1 polymer ?
#
loop_
_entity_poly.entity_id
_entity_poly.type
_entity_poly.pdbx_seq_one_letter_code
_entity_poly.pdbx_strand_id
1 'polypeptide(L)'
;MKIYKYLLYILIATCTLSVNYSCERDDICAEGTPTTPFLIIKFIDFETGTLIKAPVELQVKAVGVETPFTLGTVRDSISIPLRNNESITEYEFTINSDTTSNTDTDPAPDKDIVSFQYTVKEEYVSSACGFKVNYEGLTFSPPVTGDDGNWIKNITIQRENITDETTAHVFIFH
;
A
#
# COMPACT_ATOMS: atom_id res chain seq x y z
N MET A 1 -12.36 25.95 -66.12
CA MET A 1 -11.45 24.88 -65.63
C MET A 1 -10.46 25.33 -64.55
N LYS A 2 -9.82 26.51 -64.64
CA LYS A 2 -8.81 26.96 -63.65
C LYS A 2 -9.40 27.27 -62.26
N ILE A 3 -10.58 27.86 -62.17
CA ILE A 3 -11.26 28.23 -60.89
C ILE A 3 -11.59 27.01 -60.02
N TYR A 4 -12.03 25.90 -60.61
CA TYR A 4 -12.35 24.67 -59.86
C TYR A 4 -11.10 24.02 -59.24
N LYS A 5 -9.92 24.19 -59.88
CA LYS A 5 -8.64 23.76 -59.31
C LYS A 5 -8.28 24.58 -58.06
N TYR A 6 -8.45 25.90 -58.09
CA TYR A 6 -8.19 26.75 -56.92
C TYR A 6 -9.16 26.46 -55.76
N LEU A 7 -10.45 26.24 -56.06
CA LEU A 7 -11.44 25.82 -55.06
C LEU A 7 -11.10 24.47 -54.44
N LEU A 8 -10.61 23.50 -55.24
CA LEU A 8 -10.16 22.21 -54.74
C LEU A 8 -8.94 22.35 -53.81
N TYR A 9 -7.96 23.19 -54.15
CA TYR A 9 -6.80 23.44 -53.28
C TYR A 9 -7.19 24.10 -51.95
N ILE A 10 -8.15 25.03 -51.96
CA ILE A 10 -8.66 25.66 -50.73
C ILE A 10 -9.37 24.62 -49.86
N LEU A 11 -10.19 23.74 -50.45
CA LEU A 11 -10.89 22.68 -49.72
C LEU A 11 -9.93 21.67 -49.09
N ILE A 12 -8.85 21.31 -49.78
CA ILE A 12 -7.82 20.40 -49.26
C ILE A 12 -7.07 21.07 -48.10
N ALA A 13 -6.69 22.34 -48.24
CA ALA A 13 -5.99 23.08 -47.19
C ALA A 13 -6.84 23.22 -45.92
N THR A 14 -8.12 23.58 -46.03
CA THR A 14 -9.02 23.69 -44.88
C THR A 14 -9.29 22.34 -44.22
N CYS A 15 -9.42 21.27 -45.02
CA CYS A 15 -9.55 19.91 -44.50
C CYS A 15 -8.31 19.49 -43.71
N THR A 16 -7.09 19.73 -44.24
CA THR A 16 -5.84 19.41 -43.53
C THR A 16 -5.63 20.22 -42.24
N LEU A 17 -6.10 21.47 -42.18
CA LEU A 17 -6.08 22.26 -40.94
C LEU A 17 -7.05 21.70 -39.91
N SER A 18 -8.25 21.28 -40.31
CA SER A 18 -9.29 20.78 -39.39
C SER A 18 -8.93 19.47 -38.67
N VAL A 19 -8.20 18.54 -39.31
CA VAL A 19 -7.79 17.27 -38.67
C VAL A 19 -6.69 17.44 -37.61
N ASN A 20 -5.98 18.58 -37.58
CA ASN A 20 -4.96 18.86 -36.56
C ASN A 20 -5.52 19.51 -35.28
N TYR A 21 -6.79 19.95 -35.27
CA TYR A 21 -7.44 20.54 -34.09
C TYR A 21 -8.05 19.49 -33.14
N SER A 22 -8.14 18.24 -33.56
CA SER A 22 -8.71 17.14 -32.76
C SER A 22 -7.67 16.38 -31.94
N CYS A 23 -6.49 16.95 -31.71
CA CYS A 23 -5.52 16.37 -30.80
C CYS A 23 -5.91 16.74 -29.36
N GLU A 24 -6.79 15.94 -28.75
CA GLU A 24 -7.03 15.97 -27.31
C GLU A 24 -5.81 15.40 -26.59
N ARG A 25 -5.33 16.11 -25.56
CA ARG A 25 -4.27 15.57 -24.71
C ARG A 25 -4.88 14.45 -23.90
N ASP A 26 -4.45 13.22 -24.15
CA ASP A 26 -4.85 12.07 -23.34
C ASP A 26 -4.26 12.24 -21.94
N ASP A 27 -5.09 12.67 -20.99
CA ASP A 27 -4.71 12.90 -19.58
C ASP A 27 -4.65 11.56 -18.84
N ILE A 28 -3.73 10.70 -19.26
CA ILE A 28 -3.41 9.43 -18.62
C ILE A 28 -2.12 9.53 -17.80
N CYS A 29 -2.08 8.84 -16.66
CA CYS A 29 -0.85 8.74 -15.88
C CYS A 29 0.22 7.97 -16.63
N ALA A 30 1.44 8.51 -16.63
CA ALA A 30 2.60 7.79 -17.14
C ALA A 30 2.89 6.57 -16.27
N GLU A 31 3.36 5.48 -16.89
CA GLU A 31 3.83 4.31 -16.17
C GLU A 31 4.99 4.69 -15.21
N GLY A 32 4.96 4.14 -13.99
CA GLY A 32 5.94 4.47 -12.95
C GLY A 32 5.71 5.80 -12.23
N THR A 33 4.58 6.48 -12.48
CA THR A 33 4.19 7.65 -11.67
C THR A 33 4.05 7.23 -10.20
N PRO A 34 4.72 7.92 -9.26
CA PRO A 34 4.62 7.59 -7.84
C PRO A 34 3.18 7.66 -7.33
N THR A 35 2.72 6.59 -6.68
CA THR A 35 1.40 6.51 -6.05
C THR A 35 1.53 6.64 -4.53
N THR A 36 0.40 6.66 -3.82
CA THR A 36 0.37 6.53 -2.36
C THR A 36 1.07 5.24 -1.96
N PRO A 37 2.09 5.30 -1.08
CA PRO A 37 2.90 4.14 -0.73
C PRO A 37 2.19 3.24 0.29
N PHE A 38 2.43 1.93 0.18
CA PHE A 38 2.05 0.96 1.20
C PHE A 38 3.02 0.96 2.39
N LEU A 39 2.52 0.61 3.58
CA LEU A 39 3.35 0.33 4.74
C LEU A 39 4.04 -1.02 4.54
N ILE A 40 5.38 -0.97 4.42
CA ILE A 40 6.23 -2.16 4.33
C ILE A 40 6.66 -2.63 5.72
N ILE A 41 6.21 -3.80 6.14
CA ILE A 41 6.54 -4.42 7.43
C ILE A 41 7.43 -5.65 7.19
N LYS A 42 8.56 -5.73 7.88
CA LYS A 42 9.45 -6.90 7.86
C LYS A 42 9.44 -7.60 9.22
N PHE A 43 9.49 -8.92 9.19
CA PHE A 43 9.45 -9.76 10.39
C PHE A 43 10.84 -10.29 10.74
N ILE A 44 11.26 -10.03 11.96
CA ILE A 44 12.60 -10.35 12.49
C ILE A 44 12.45 -11.31 13.66
N ASP A 45 13.36 -12.27 13.76
CA ASP A 45 13.42 -13.17 14.90
C ASP A 45 13.83 -12.40 16.16
N PHE A 46 13.04 -12.54 17.23
CA PHE A 46 13.25 -11.79 18.48
C PHE A 46 14.56 -12.16 19.18
N GLU A 47 14.96 -13.43 19.16
CA GLU A 47 16.15 -13.93 19.88
C GLU A 47 17.45 -13.46 19.21
N THR A 48 17.49 -13.49 17.88
CA THR A 48 18.68 -13.09 17.11
C THR A 48 18.72 -11.60 16.79
N GLY A 49 17.58 -10.92 16.79
CA GLY A 49 17.43 -9.47 16.54
C GLY A 49 17.82 -8.99 15.14
N THR A 50 18.27 -9.88 14.26
CA THR A 50 18.83 -9.54 12.93
C THR A 50 18.39 -10.49 11.83
N LEU A 51 17.99 -11.71 12.17
CA LEU A 51 17.61 -12.71 11.19
C LEU A 51 16.15 -12.55 10.79
N ILE A 52 15.86 -12.59 9.48
CA ILE A 52 14.49 -12.54 8.97
C ILE A 52 13.80 -13.86 9.29
N LYS A 53 12.58 -13.76 9.83
CA LYS A 53 11.74 -14.91 10.17
C LYS A 53 10.29 -14.60 9.85
N ALA A 54 9.72 -15.29 8.88
CA ALA A 54 8.31 -15.14 8.54
C ALA A 54 7.42 -15.71 9.68
N PRO A 55 6.35 -15.02 10.08
CA PRO A 55 5.35 -15.60 10.99
C PRO A 55 4.59 -16.73 10.30
N VAL A 56 4.20 -17.74 11.07
CA VAL A 56 3.47 -18.90 10.56
C VAL A 56 2.02 -18.53 10.30
N GLU A 57 1.54 -18.80 9.09
CA GLU A 57 0.12 -18.60 8.70
C GLU A 57 -0.41 -17.20 9.04
N LEU A 58 0.39 -16.19 8.74
CA LEU A 58 0.05 -14.81 9.05
C LEU A 58 -1.21 -14.37 8.29
N GLN A 59 -2.19 -13.88 9.04
CA GLN A 59 -3.33 -13.13 8.56
C GLN A 59 -3.29 -11.72 9.13
N VAL A 60 -3.57 -10.72 8.30
CA VAL A 60 -3.67 -9.32 8.73
C VAL A 60 -4.99 -8.75 8.24
N LYS A 61 -5.72 -8.08 9.12
CA LYS A 61 -6.94 -7.34 8.77
C LYS A 61 -6.97 -5.98 9.45
N ALA A 62 -7.63 -5.01 8.84
CA ALA A 62 -7.90 -3.74 9.52
C ALA A 62 -8.97 -3.95 10.60
N VAL A 63 -8.81 -3.31 11.76
CA VAL A 63 -9.83 -3.38 12.82
C VAL A 63 -11.15 -2.79 12.29
N GLY A 64 -12.25 -3.50 12.55
CA GLY A 64 -13.58 -3.17 12.03
C GLY A 64 -13.83 -3.59 10.57
N VAL A 65 -12.89 -4.32 9.95
CA VAL A 65 -13.05 -4.92 8.62
C VAL A 65 -12.96 -6.44 8.73
N GLU A 66 -14.01 -7.14 8.29
CA GLU A 66 -14.09 -8.60 8.38
C GLU A 66 -13.15 -9.32 7.41
N THR A 67 -12.89 -8.72 6.25
CA THR A 67 -12.07 -9.35 5.20
C THR A 67 -10.59 -9.05 5.42
N PRO A 68 -9.73 -10.08 5.61
CA PRO A 68 -8.30 -9.88 5.73
C PRO A 68 -7.65 -9.50 4.38
N PHE A 69 -6.45 -8.92 4.45
CA PHE A 69 -5.64 -8.63 3.28
C PHE A 69 -5.12 -9.92 2.63
N THR A 70 -5.02 -9.91 1.30
CA THR A 70 -4.41 -11.01 0.54
C THR A 70 -2.90 -10.80 0.49
N LEU A 71 -2.15 -11.44 1.38
CA LEU A 71 -0.71 -11.23 1.55
C LEU A 71 0.18 -12.11 0.65
N GLY A 72 -0.39 -13.12 -0.02
CA GLY A 72 0.41 -14.14 -0.71
C GLY A 72 1.29 -14.95 0.25
N THR A 73 2.34 -15.60 -0.26
CA THR A 73 3.31 -16.29 0.61
C THR A 73 4.24 -15.28 1.27
N VAL A 74 4.07 -15.08 2.58
CA VAL A 74 4.96 -14.22 3.38
C VAL A 74 6.33 -14.88 3.51
N ARG A 75 7.37 -14.25 2.95
CA ARG A 75 8.75 -14.75 3.01
C ARG A 75 9.63 -13.90 3.93
N ASP A 76 9.57 -12.59 3.76
CA ASP A 76 10.40 -11.64 4.47
C ASP A 76 9.60 -10.43 4.96
N SER A 77 8.70 -9.91 4.12
CA SER A 77 7.93 -8.70 4.37
C SER A 77 6.52 -8.77 3.80
N ILE A 78 5.68 -7.83 4.24
CA ILE A 78 4.34 -7.59 3.70
C ILE A 78 4.16 -6.10 3.39
N SER A 79 3.22 -5.81 2.50
CA SER A 79 2.82 -4.46 2.13
C SER A 79 1.32 -4.28 2.41
N ILE A 80 0.95 -3.34 3.28
CA ILE A 80 -0.45 -3.09 3.66
C ILE A 80 -0.79 -1.58 3.64
N PRO A 81 -2.01 -1.18 3.23
CA PRO A 81 -2.34 0.23 3.02
C PRO A 81 -2.79 0.92 4.29
N LEU A 82 -2.22 2.08 4.60
CA LEU A 82 -2.72 2.95 5.67
C LEU A 82 -3.96 3.72 5.22
N ARG A 83 -4.77 4.19 6.18
CA ARG A 83 -5.94 5.03 5.91
C ARG A 83 -5.49 6.42 5.44
N ASN A 84 -6.04 6.86 4.32
CA ASN A 84 -5.70 8.14 3.68
C ASN A 84 -6.43 9.34 4.29
N ASN A 85 -7.48 9.10 5.07
CA ASN A 85 -8.40 10.10 5.60
C ASN A 85 -8.44 10.14 7.13
N GLU A 86 -7.57 9.37 7.79
CA GLU A 86 -7.48 9.24 9.24
C GLU A 86 -6.00 9.30 9.65
N SER A 87 -5.73 9.78 10.87
CA SER A 87 -4.37 9.85 11.41
C SER A 87 -3.93 8.57 12.13
N ILE A 88 -4.78 7.54 12.12
CA ILE A 88 -4.56 6.27 12.80
C ILE A 88 -5.05 5.14 11.90
N THR A 89 -4.27 4.06 11.80
CA THR A 89 -4.71 2.78 11.24
C THR A 89 -4.40 1.66 12.23
N GLU A 90 -5.41 0.85 12.52
CA GLU A 90 -5.29 -0.29 13.43
C GLU A 90 -5.41 -1.58 12.64
N TYR A 91 -4.48 -2.51 12.88
CA TYR A 91 -4.50 -3.84 12.30
C TYR A 91 -4.49 -4.90 13.38
N GLU A 92 -5.24 -5.95 13.16
CA GLU A 92 -5.14 -7.21 13.88
C GLU A 92 -4.22 -8.14 13.07
N PHE A 93 -3.14 -8.59 13.71
CA PHE A 93 -2.22 -9.58 13.17
C PHE A 93 -2.46 -10.91 13.88
N THR A 94 -2.82 -11.94 13.10
CA THR A 94 -3.08 -13.29 13.60
C THR A 94 -2.05 -14.27 13.04
N ILE A 95 -1.39 -15.05 13.90
CA ILE A 95 -0.59 -16.21 13.50
C ILE A 95 -1.38 -17.51 13.76
N ASN A 96 -0.97 -18.61 13.12
CA ASN A 96 -1.69 -19.89 13.18
C ASN A 96 -3.16 -19.71 12.78
N SER A 97 -3.40 -18.91 11.75
CA SER A 97 -4.76 -18.53 11.36
C SER A 97 -5.50 -19.63 10.60
N ASP A 98 -4.80 -20.68 10.14
CA ASP A 98 -5.44 -21.80 9.47
C ASP A 98 -6.16 -22.70 10.49
N THR A 99 -7.47 -22.57 10.55
CA THR A 99 -8.35 -23.40 11.38
C THR A 99 -9.05 -24.50 10.57
N THR A 100 -8.62 -24.75 9.33
CA THR A 100 -9.29 -25.76 8.48
C THR A 100 -8.95 -27.18 8.87
N SER A 101 -7.77 -27.38 9.47
CA SER A 101 -7.26 -28.69 9.84
C SER A 101 -7.50 -29.06 11.30
N ASN A 102 -8.30 -28.31 12.09
CA ASN A 102 -8.67 -28.51 13.51
C ASN A 102 -8.38 -29.90 14.12
N THR A 103 -7.12 -30.26 14.27
CA THR A 103 -6.70 -31.40 15.07
C THR A 103 -6.41 -30.88 16.47
N ASP A 104 -6.54 -31.75 17.48
CA ASP A 104 -6.23 -31.42 18.89
C ASP A 104 -4.74 -31.02 19.10
N THR A 105 -3.93 -31.11 18.05
CA THR A 105 -2.50 -30.77 18.02
C THR A 105 -2.17 -29.44 17.35
N ASP A 106 -3.13 -28.80 16.67
CA ASP A 106 -2.87 -27.52 15.99
C ASP A 106 -2.87 -26.37 17.01
N PRO A 107 -1.89 -25.44 16.93
CA PRO A 107 -1.86 -24.31 17.83
C PRO A 107 -3.08 -23.41 17.61
N ALA A 108 -3.63 -22.88 18.70
CA ALA A 108 -4.72 -21.91 18.61
C ALA A 108 -4.23 -20.63 17.88
N PRO A 109 -5.12 -19.94 17.13
CA PRO A 109 -4.80 -18.66 16.53
C PRO A 109 -4.45 -17.62 17.59
N ASP A 110 -3.29 -16.99 17.46
CA ASP A 110 -2.80 -15.97 18.40
C ASP A 110 -2.86 -14.59 17.72
N LYS A 111 -3.42 -13.59 18.42
CA LYS A 111 -3.87 -12.33 17.85
C LYS A 111 -3.35 -11.13 18.63
N ASP A 112 -2.68 -10.24 17.93
CA ASP A 112 -2.21 -8.96 18.45
C ASP A 112 -2.72 -7.80 17.62
N ILE A 113 -3.20 -6.74 18.27
CA ILE A 113 -3.64 -5.51 17.61
C ILE A 113 -2.56 -4.45 17.73
N VAL A 114 -2.15 -3.88 16.59
CA VAL A 114 -1.19 -2.78 16.51
C VAL A 114 -1.85 -1.56 15.90
N SER A 115 -1.72 -0.42 16.58
CA SER A 115 -2.21 0.88 16.14
C SER A 115 -1.04 1.71 15.65
N PHE A 116 -1.07 2.12 14.38
CA PHE A 116 -0.10 3.02 13.75
C PHE A 116 -0.67 4.42 13.66
N GLN A 117 0.08 5.43 14.13
CA GLN A 117 -0.32 6.83 14.06
C GLN A 117 0.64 7.64 13.20
N TYR A 118 0.10 8.58 12.43
CA TYR A 118 0.86 9.35 11.44
C TYR A 118 0.10 10.60 11.02
N THR A 119 0.80 11.52 10.35
CA THR A 119 0.20 12.68 9.67
C THR A 119 0.04 12.39 8.18
N VAL A 120 -1.18 12.52 7.67
CA VAL A 120 -1.50 12.40 6.24
C VAL A 120 -1.07 13.68 5.53
N LYS A 121 -0.30 13.56 4.45
CA LYS A 121 0.16 14.68 3.62
C LYS A 121 -0.11 14.42 2.15
N GLU A 122 -1.02 15.21 1.58
CA GLU A 122 -1.32 15.15 0.15
C GLU A 122 -0.23 15.86 -0.67
N GLU A 123 0.16 15.25 -1.78
CA GLU A 123 1.11 15.77 -2.74
C GLU A 123 0.48 15.72 -4.14
N TYR A 124 0.38 16.88 -4.78
CA TYR A 124 -0.11 16.96 -6.16
C TYR A 124 0.91 16.36 -7.12
N VAL A 125 0.45 15.44 -7.97
CA VAL A 125 1.30 14.73 -8.94
C VAL A 125 1.18 15.38 -10.32
N SER A 126 -0.03 15.42 -10.88
CA SER A 126 -0.30 16.05 -12.19
C SER A 126 -1.81 16.21 -12.42
N SER A 127 -2.20 16.87 -13.52
CA SER A 127 -3.63 16.99 -13.87
C SER A 127 -4.26 15.64 -14.15
N ALA A 128 -3.50 14.73 -14.77
CA ALA A 128 -3.92 13.37 -15.09
C ALA A 128 -3.98 12.47 -13.85
N CYS A 129 -3.06 12.66 -12.89
CA CYS A 129 -2.87 11.74 -11.76
C CYS A 129 -3.43 12.24 -10.43
N GLY A 130 -3.86 13.50 -10.36
CA GLY A 130 -4.39 14.09 -9.15
C GLY A 130 -3.35 14.14 -8.04
N PHE A 131 -3.72 13.66 -6.86
CA PHE A 131 -2.91 13.70 -5.65
C PHE A 131 -2.55 12.29 -5.19
N LYS A 132 -1.35 12.15 -4.64
CA LYS A 132 -0.98 11.00 -3.81
C LYS A 132 -0.90 11.42 -2.35
N VAL A 133 -0.94 10.47 -1.45
CA VAL A 133 -0.75 10.69 -0.02
C VAL A 133 0.63 10.16 0.37
N ASN A 134 1.36 10.91 1.18
CA ASN A 134 2.49 10.43 1.96
C ASN A 134 2.13 10.46 3.44
N TYR A 135 2.80 9.64 4.25
CA TYR A 135 2.57 9.61 5.70
C TYR A 135 3.85 10.05 6.44
N GLU A 136 3.73 11.06 7.30
CA GLU A 136 4.86 11.63 8.05
C GLU A 136 4.73 11.37 9.56
N GLY A 137 5.86 11.17 10.23
CA GLY A 137 5.91 10.99 11.69
C GLY A 137 5.24 9.69 12.16
N LEU A 138 5.48 8.58 11.46
CA LEU A 138 4.97 7.27 11.83
C LEU A 138 5.39 6.89 13.25
N THR A 139 4.41 6.59 14.07
CA THR A 139 4.55 6.07 15.43
C THR A 139 3.60 4.88 15.61
N PHE A 140 3.75 4.17 16.73
CA PHE A 140 2.87 3.06 17.07
C PHE A 140 2.54 3.06 18.56
N SER A 141 1.36 2.53 18.89
CA SER A 141 1.01 2.20 20.27
C SER A 141 1.46 0.78 20.61
N PRO A 142 1.84 0.49 21.88
CA PRO A 142 2.13 -0.87 22.31
C PRO A 142 1.04 -1.85 21.88
N PRO A 143 1.40 -3.05 21.37
CA PRO A 143 0.41 -4.03 20.94
C PRO A 143 -0.56 -4.38 22.06
N VAL A 144 -1.84 -4.43 21.73
CA VAL A 144 -2.89 -4.92 22.63
C VAL A 144 -3.04 -6.42 22.41
N THR A 145 -2.76 -7.20 23.45
CA THR A 145 -2.86 -8.66 23.47
C THR A 145 -4.31 -9.12 23.32
N GLY A 146 -4.51 -10.23 22.61
CA GLY A 146 -5.66 -11.10 22.82
C GLY A 146 -5.61 -11.83 24.17
N ASP A 147 -6.50 -12.80 24.37
CA ASP A 147 -6.55 -13.60 25.61
C ASP A 147 -5.35 -14.56 25.77
N ASP A 148 -4.56 -14.75 24.70
CA ASP A 148 -3.52 -15.78 24.58
C ASP A 148 -2.09 -15.27 24.86
N GLY A 149 -1.92 -13.97 25.13
CA GLY A 149 -0.63 -13.30 25.27
C GLY A 149 -0.26 -12.45 24.05
N ASN A 150 0.97 -11.92 24.01
CA ASN A 150 1.52 -11.18 22.86
C ASN A 150 2.51 -12.10 22.14
N TRP A 151 2.27 -12.44 20.88
CA TRP A 151 3.27 -13.09 20.03
C TRP A 151 4.25 -12.06 19.45
N ILE A 152 3.79 -10.84 19.20
CA ILE A 152 4.61 -9.68 18.87
C ILE A 152 5.38 -9.24 20.12
N LYS A 153 6.70 -9.43 20.10
CA LYS A 153 7.56 -9.12 21.25
C LYS A 153 8.08 -7.68 21.24
N ASN A 154 8.31 -7.12 20.05
CA ASN A 154 8.78 -5.75 19.91
C ASN A 154 8.43 -5.19 18.52
N ILE A 155 8.32 -3.86 18.42
CA ILE A 155 8.14 -3.14 17.16
C ILE A 155 9.13 -1.99 17.12
N THR A 156 9.77 -1.78 15.96
CA THR A 156 10.65 -0.62 15.75
C THR A 156 10.31 0.08 14.45
N ILE A 157 10.30 1.40 14.49
CA ILE A 157 10.15 2.25 13.30
C ILE A 157 11.54 2.44 12.68
N GLN A 158 11.69 1.99 11.44
CA GLN A 158 12.92 2.14 10.65
C GLN A 158 12.88 3.42 9.81
N ARG A 159 11.68 3.81 9.38
CA ARG A 159 11.43 5.06 8.65
C ARG A 159 10.14 5.69 9.16
N GLU A 160 10.27 6.90 9.71
CA GLU A 160 9.12 7.69 10.17
C GLU A 160 8.30 8.26 9.02
N ASN A 161 8.92 8.47 7.85
CA ASN A 161 8.26 9.01 6.67
C ASN A 161 8.10 7.91 5.61
N ILE A 162 6.84 7.64 5.26
CA ILE A 162 6.42 6.67 4.25
C ILE A 162 6.09 7.46 2.98
N THR A 163 7.05 7.48 2.05
CA THR A 163 7.00 8.22 0.78
C THR A 163 7.22 7.34 -0.44
N ASP A 164 7.65 6.09 -0.22
CA ASP A 164 8.00 5.09 -1.22
C ASP A 164 8.03 3.69 -0.57
N GLU A 165 8.20 2.64 -1.36
CA GLU A 165 8.17 1.24 -0.92
C GLU A 165 9.54 0.55 -1.06
N THR A 166 10.63 1.33 -1.16
CA THR A 166 11.95 0.78 -1.49
C THR A 166 12.58 -0.02 -0.35
N THR A 167 12.21 0.30 0.88
CA THR A 167 12.75 -0.29 2.11
C THR A 167 11.64 -0.48 3.15
N ALA A 168 11.84 -1.38 4.10
CA ALA A 168 10.92 -1.56 5.21
C ALA A 168 10.78 -0.29 6.06
N HIS A 169 9.55 -0.01 6.49
CA HIS A 169 9.22 1.10 7.38
C HIS A 169 9.18 0.66 8.83
N VAL A 170 8.73 -0.58 9.07
CA VAL A 170 8.53 -1.14 10.40
C VAL A 170 9.16 -2.52 10.46
N PHE A 171 9.86 -2.80 11.57
CA PHE A 171 10.22 -4.17 11.94
C PHE A 171 9.35 -4.65 13.09
N ILE A 172 8.79 -5.84 12.93
CA ILE A 172 8.09 -6.58 13.98
C ILE A 172 8.96 -7.75 14.40
N PHE A 173 9.21 -7.89 15.70
CA PHE A 173 10.01 -8.96 16.28
C PHE A 173 9.12 -10.01 16.94
N HIS A 174 9.37 -11.28 16.65
CA HIS A 174 8.64 -12.44 17.20
C HIS A 174 9.51 -13.69 17.37
#